data_AF-A0A7C1T846-F1
#
_entry.id   AF-A0A7C1T846-F1
#
_cell.length_a   1.000
_cell.length_b   1.000
_cell.length_c   1.000
_cell.angle_alpha   90.00
_cell.angle_beta   90.00
_cell.angle_gamma   90.00
#
_symmetry.space_group_name_H-M   'P 1'
#
loop_
_entity.id
_entity.type
_entity.pdbx_description
1 polymer ?
#
loop_
_entity_poly.entity_id
_entity_poly.type
_entity_poly.pdbx_seq_one_letter_code
_entity_poly.pdbx_strand_id
1 'polypeptide(L)'
;MALPRSFKRSLWVFHINTGSCNGCDIEIIAALTPRYDVERFGIKLVGSPRHADVLLITGPVTRQMVERVKTAYEQMPDPKAVIVIGNCGSTGHTFHTSYNLV
;
A
#
# COMPACT_ATOMS: atom_id res chain seq x y z
N MET A 1 7.81 14.17 -11.18
CA MET A 1 8.84 13.14 -10.85
C MET A 1 8.53 11.92 -11.71
N ALA A 2 9.39 11.58 -12.67
CA ALA A 2 9.17 10.42 -13.53
C ALA A 2 9.63 9.15 -12.80
N LEU A 3 8.76 8.16 -12.69
CA LEU A 3 9.09 6.85 -12.13
C LEU A 3 10.24 6.21 -12.96
N PRO A 4 11.25 5.61 -12.32
CA PRO A 4 12.36 4.96 -13.03
C PRO A 4 11.85 3.88 -13.99
N ARG A 5 12.61 3.62 -15.07
CA ARG A 5 12.24 2.63 -16.09
C ARG A 5 12.01 1.23 -15.51
N SER A 6 12.61 0.91 -14.36
CA SER A 6 12.41 -0.36 -13.64
C SER A 6 10.94 -0.62 -13.29
N PHE A 7 10.17 0.42 -12.94
CA PHE A 7 8.76 0.28 -12.56
C PHE A 7 7.79 0.04 -13.73
N LYS A 8 8.26 -0.11 -14.97
CA LYS A 8 7.37 -0.25 -16.14
C LYS A 8 6.90 -1.67 -16.43
N ARG A 9 7.59 -2.69 -15.94
CA ARG A 9 7.34 -4.10 -16.34
C ARG A 9 7.39 -5.13 -15.21
N SER A 10 7.88 -4.76 -14.04
CA SER A 10 7.91 -5.62 -12.86
C SER A 10 7.73 -4.71 -11.65
N LEU A 11 6.61 -4.85 -10.96
CA LEU A 11 6.22 -4.03 -9.82
C LEU A 11 5.83 -4.95 -8.67
N TRP A 12 6.71 -5.07 -7.68
CA TRP A 12 6.43 -5.91 -6.52
C TRP A 12 5.84 -5.05 -5.41
N VAL A 13 4.63 -5.41 -4.99
CA VAL A 13 3.84 -4.60 -4.06
C VAL A 13 3.77 -5.29 -2.71
N PHE A 14 3.90 -4.52 -1.63
CA PHE A 14 3.68 -4.99 -0.27
C PHE A 14 2.54 -4.19 0.35
N HIS A 15 1.54 -4.89 0.88
CA HIS A 15 0.36 -4.29 1.47
C HIS A 15 0.49 -4.19 2.98
N ILE A 16 0.13 -3.03 3.54
CA ILE A 16 0.01 -2.81 4.97
C ILE A 16 -1.35 -2.19 5.30
N ASN A 17 -2.11 -2.90 6.13
CA ASN A 17 -3.34 -2.40 6.72
C ASN A 17 -3.02 -1.57 7.96
N THR A 18 -3.44 -0.31 7.98
CA THR A 18 -3.11 0.66 9.05
C THR A 18 -4.30 1.03 9.95
N GLY A 19 -5.38 0.25 9.90
CA GLY A 19 -6.65 0.52 10.57
C GLY A 19 -7.84 0.57 9.61
N SER A 20 -7.75 -0.13 8.47
CA SER A 20 -8.77 -0.22 7.45
C SER A 20 -10.00 -1.02 7.94
N CYS A 21 -11.16 -0.72 7.36
CA CYS A 21 -12.40 -1.49 7.54
C CYS A 21 -12.49 -2.73 6.63
N ASN A 22 -11.37 -3.17 6.05
CA ASN A 22 -11.25 -4.28 5.10
C ASN A 22 -11.84 -4.05 3.69
N GLY A 23 -12.52 -2.93 3.44
CA GLY A 23 -13.06 -2.63 2.11
C GLY A 23 -11.99 -2.54 1.03
N CYS A 24 -10.99 -1.67 1.21
CA CYS A 24 -9.88 -1.54 0.26
C CYS A 24 -9.01 -2.81 0.18
N ASP A 25 -8.93 -3.58 1.27
CA ASP A 25 -8.12 -4.80 1.33
C ASP A 25 -8.74 -5.91 0.47
N ILE A 26 -10.06 -6.04 0.47
CA ILE A 26 -10.79 -6.93 -0.44
C ILE A 26 -10.55 -6.55 -1.89
N GLU A 27 -10.56 -5.25 -2.23
CA GLU A 27 -10.32 -4.79 -3.59
C GLU A 27 -8.89 -5.07 -4.08
N ILE A 28 -7.89 -5.00 -3.20
CA ILE A 28 -6.51 -5.41 -3.53
C ILE A 28 -6.46 -6.90 -3.89
N ILE A 29 -7.14 -7.76 -3.11
CA ILE A 29 -7.20 -9.19 -3.40
C ILE A 29 -8.00 -9.45 -4.68
N ALA A 30 -9.13 -8.76 -4.86
CA ALA A 30 -9.97 -8.88 -6.06
C ALA A 30 -9.18 -8.53 -7.33
N ALA A 31 -8.31 -7.51 -7.29
CA ALA A 31 -7.44 -7.15 -8.40
C ALA A 31 -6.50 -8.28 -8.85
N LEU A 32 -6.12 -9.18 -7.94
CA LEU A 32 -5.27 -10.35 -8.23
C LEU A 32 -6.07 -11.55 -8.77
N THR A 33 -7.40 -11.51 -8.74
CA THR A 33 -8.23 -12.61 -9.25
C THR A 33 -8.31 -12.60 -10.79
N PRO A 34 -8.65 -13.74 -11.43
CA PRO A 34 -8.62 -13.88 -12.89
C PRO A 34 -9.44 -12.86 -13.69
N ARG A 35 -10.46 -12.24 -13.06
CA ARG A 35 -11.28 -11.23 -13.73
C ARG A 35 -10.51 -9.94 -14.03
N TYR A 36 -9.64 -9.53 -13.11
CA TYR A 36 -8.89 -8.27 -13.19
C TYR A 36 -7.40 -8.48 -13.44
N ASP A 37 -6.87 -9.64 -13.05
CA ASP A 37 -5.54 -10.19 -13.29
C ASP A 37 -4.46 -9.12 -13.53
N VAL A 38 -4.06 -8.44 -12.46
CA VAL A 38 -2.98 -7.46 -12.52
C VAL A 38 -1.60 -8.10 -12.72
N GLU A 39 -1.45 -9.41 -12.53
CA GLU A 39 -0.16 -10.11 -12.73
C GLU A 39 0.30 -10.02 -14.19
N ARG A 40 -0.62 -9.91 -15.16
CA ARG A 40 -0.28 -9.69 -16.58
C ARG A 40 0.53 -8.41 -16.84
N PHE A 41 0.47 -7.45 -15.91
CA PHE A 41 1.25 -6.20 -15.97
C PHE A 41 2.57 -6.29 -15.19
N GLY A 42 2.91 -7.47 -14.67
CA GLY A 42 4.08 -7.69 -13.83
C GLY A 42 3.90 -7.24 -12.38
N ILE A 43 2.66 -7.04 -11.92
CA ILE A 43 2.35 -6.65 -10.54
C ILE A 43 2.21 -7.91 -9.69
N LYS A 44 2.99 -8.01 -8.62
CA LYS A 44 2.96 -9.18 -7.72
C LYS A 44 2.91 -8.76 -6.26
N LEU A 45 1.99 -9.35 -5.50
CA LEU A 45 1.93 -9.17 -4.05
C LEU A 45 3.02 -10.02 -3.37
N VAL A 46 3.90 -9.38 -2.61
CA VAL A 46 4.99 -10.04 -1.87
C VAL A 46 4.74 -10.03 -0.37
N GLY A 47 5.31 -11.02 0.34
CA GLY A 47 5.12 -11.18 1.78
C GLY A 47 6.08 -10.38 2.67
N SER A 48 7.06 -9.67 2.10
CA SER A 48 8.07 -8.91 2.85
C SER A 48 8.34 -7.57 2.20
N PRO A 49 8.42 -6.47 2.97
CA PRO A 49 8.75 -5.15 2.43
C PRO A 49 10.17 -5.11 1.84
N ARG A 50 11.08 -5.98 2.27
CA ARG A 50 12.45 -6.07 1.73
C ARG A 50 12.50 -6.49 0.25
N HIS A 51 11.43 -7.10 -0.25
CA HIS A 51 11.30 -7.49 -1.65
C HIS A 51 10.41 -6.53 -2.44
N ALA A 52 9.87 -5.48 -1.82
CA ALA A 52 8.85 -4.64 -2.42
C ALA A 52 9.43 -3.37 -3.03
N ASP A 53 8.91 -3.03 -4.20
CA ASP A 53 9.12 -1.78 -4.92
C ASP A 53 8.12 -0.71 -4.47
N VAL A 54 6.90 -1.14 -4.12
CA VAL A 54 5.79 -0.24 -3.78
C VAL A 54 5.11 -0.67 -2.49
N LEU A 55 4.94 0.29 -1.58
CA LEU A 55 4.15 0.13 -0.37
C LEU A 55 2.70 0.52 -0.64
N LEU A 56 1.77 -0.42 -0.52
CA LEU A 56 0.34 -0.16 -0.57
C LEU A 56 -0.18 0.04 0.85
N ILE A 57 -0.68 1.24 1.13
CA ILE A 57 -1.24 1.59 2.44
C ILE A 57 -2.76 1.62 2.33
N THR A 58 -3.44 0.85 3.17
CA THR A 58 -4.90 0.94 3.35
C THR A 58 -5.24 1.45 4.74
N GLY A 59 -6.40 2.12 4.83
CA GLY A 59 -6.93 2.66 6.08
C GLY A 59 -6.34 4.02 6.47
N PRO A 60 -6.86 4.63 7.55
CA PRO A 60 -6.60 6.01 7.92
C PRO A 60 -5.33 6.28 8.74
N VAL A 61 -4.39 5.33 8.80
CA VAL A 61 -3.17 5.38 9.63
C VAL A 61 -3.46 5.72 11.09
N THR A 62 -3.81 4.69 11.86
CA THR A 62 -3.94 4.82 13.31
C THR A 62 -2.60 5.16 13.98
N ARG A 63 -2.63 5.90 15.09
CA ARG A 63 -1.42 6.28 15.86
C ARG A 63 -0.53 5.09 16.23
N GLN A 64 -1.13 3.94 16.52
CA GLN A 64 -0.41 2.71 16.84
C GLN A 64 0.34 2.09 15.64
N MET A 65 -0.05 2.43 14.41
CA MET A 65 0.53 1.89 13.19
C MET A 65 1.66 2.74 12.61
N VAL A 66 1.81 3.99 13.06
CA VAL A 66 2.79 4.95 12.51
C VAL A 66 4.21 4.38 12.48
N GLU A 67 4.70 3.90 13.62
CA GLU A 67 6.07 3.37 13.71
C GLU A 67 6.25 2.08 12.89
N ARG A 68 5.19 1.26 12.77
CA ARG A 68 5.22 0.04 11.95
C ARG A 68 5.30 0.35 10.46
N VAL A 69 4.56 1.37 10.00
CA VAL A 69 4.60 1.84 8.61
C VAL A 69 5.96 2.44 8.28
N LYS A 70 6.51 3.29 9.16
CA LYS A 70 7.86 3.85 8.99
C LYS A 70 8.92 2.77 8.90
N THR A 71 8.90 1.82 9.84
CA THR A 71 9.83 0.67 9.84
C THR A 71 9.73 -0.13 8.55
N ALA A 72 8.51 -0.42 8.06
CA ALA A 72 8.32 -1.14 6.82
C ALA A 72 8.88 -0.36 5.62
N TYR A 73 8.62 0.95 5.55
CA TYR A 73 9.13 1.82 4.49
C TYR A 73 10.66 1.95 4.49
N GLU A 74 11.28 2.02 5.66
CA GLU A 74 12.74 2.04 5.81
C GLU A 74 13.40 0.74 5.38
N GLN A 75 12.73 -0.41 5.60
CA GLN A 75 13.23 -1.72 5.18
C GLN A 75 13.12 -1.99 3.67
N MET A 76 12.37 -1.16 2.93
CA MET A 76 12.27 -1.28 1.48
C MET A 76 13.53 -0.74 0.77
N PRO A 77 14.06 -1.45 -0.24
CA PRO A 77 15.18 -0.98 -1.05
C PRO A 77 14.78 0.21 -1.93
N ASP A 78 15.76 1.05 -2.30
CA ASP A 78 15.57 2.08 -3.32
C ASP A 78 15.82 1.52 -4.74
N PRO A 79 15.06 1.95 -5.76
CA PRO A 79 13.99 2.93 -5.72
C PRO A 79 12.67 2.34 -5.16
N LYS A 80 11.98 3.11 -4.31
CA LYS A 80 10.67 2.75 -3.75
C LYS A 80 9.60 3.82 -3.95
N ALA A 81 8.34 3.39 -4.00
CA ALA A 81 7.17 4.27 -4.04
C ALA A 81 6.12 3.89 -2.99
N VAL A 82 5.22 4.83 -2.69
CA VAL A 82 4.09 4.61 -1.78
C VAL A 82 2.81 4.94 -2.53
N ILE A 83 1.81 4.06 -2.43
CA ILE A 83 0.47 4.27 -2.95
C ILE A 83 -0.51 4.14 -1.79
N VAL A 84 -1.30 5.20 -1.58
CA VAL A 84 -2.41 5.18 -0.63
C VAL A 84 -3.65 4.70 -1.35
N ILE A 85 -4.27 3.64 -0.85
CA ILE A 85 -5.48 3.06 -1.41
C ILE A 85 -6.67 3.43 -0.53
N GLY A 86 -7.58 4.21 -1.13
CA GLY A 86 -8.78 4.73 -0.48
C GLY A 86 -8.60 6.11 0.15
N ASN A 87 -9.72 6.78 0.40
CA ASN A 87 -9.71 8.16 0.90
C ASN A 87 -9.34 8.25 2.39
N CYS A 88 -9.56 7.18 3.17
CA CYS A 88 -9.26 7.16 4.59
C CYS A 88 -7.78 7.48 4.86
N GLY A 89 -6.84 6.88 4.13
CA GLY A 89 -5.40 7.14 4.31
C GLY A 89 -4.91 8.44 3.70
N SER A 90 -5.69 9.07 2.83
CA SER A 90 -5.30 10.32 2.15
C SER A 90 -5.80 11.56 2.87
N THR A 91 -7.04 11.55 3.37
CA THR A 91 -7.68 12.72 4.00
C THR A 91 -8.33 12.41 5.34
N GLY A 92 -8.21 11.18 5.86
CA GLY A 92 -8.96 10.70 7.02
C GLY A 92 -10.44 10.36 6.71
N HIS A 93 -11.00 10.91 5.62
CA HIS A 93 -12.40 10.78 5.22
C HIS A 93 -13.38 11.01 6.39
N THR A 94 -14.30 10.09 6.65
CA THR A 94 -15.27 10.15 7.77
C THR A 94 -14.60 10.24 9.13
N PHE A 95 -13.33 9.86 9.25
CA PHE A 95 -12.60 9.80 10.51
C PHE A 95 -11.64 10.98 10.71
N HIS A 96 -11.58 11.98 9.82
CA HIS A 96 -10.59 13.06 9.85
C HIS A 96 -10.50 13.86 11.16
N THR A 97 -11.56 13.90 11.98
CA THR A 97 -11.56 14.54 13.31
C THR A 97 -11.19 13.61 14.48
N SER A 98 -10.91 12.34 14.19
CA SER A 98 -10.66 11.32 15.21
C SER A 98 -9.32 11.55 15.91
N TYR A 99 -9.33 11.41 17.24
CA TYR A 99 -8.14 11.54 18.09
C TYR A 99 -7.09 10.46 17.82
N ASN A 100 -7.43 9.37 17.12
CA ASN A 100 -6.56 8.22 16.92
C ASN A 100 -5.88 8.17 15.54
N LEU A 101 -6.11 9.17 14.68
CA LEU A 101 -5.47 9.23 13.36
C LEU A 101 -4.26 10.17 13.36
N VAL A 102 -3.48 10.08 12.27
CA VAL A 102 -2.34 10.95 11.94
C VAL A 102 -2.53 11.53 10.55
#